data_AF-A0A7R9TZY2-F1
#
_entry.id   AF-A0A7R9TZY2-F1
#
_cell.length_a   1.000
_cell.length_b   1.000
_cell.length_c   1.000
_cell.angle_alpha   90.00
_cell.angle_beta   90.00
_cell.angle_gamma   90.00
#
_symmetry.space_group_name_H-M   'P 1'
#
loop_
_entity.id
_entity.type
_entity.pdbx_description
1 polymer ?
#
loop_
_entity_poly.entity_id
_entity_poly.type
_entity_poly.pdbx_seq_one_letter_code
_entity_poly.pdbx_strand_id
1 'polypeptide(L)'
;YLEFFCPRELFERLRAHLDKFPSLSYMATDRSGDFTATNAEGINAVTWGVFPGKEVVQPTVCDFDTFTKVWKDEAFALWRSDWAAVYDEGDAARAVVEGVADSHVLVNIVDNDYVNGDIFAPFSSLFYLPW
;
A
#
# COMPACT_ATOMS: atom_id res chain seq x y z
N TYR A 1 3.41 9.51 -1.77
CA TYR A 1 2.43 8.52 -1.29
C TYR A 1 1.99 7.69 -2.46
N LEU A 2 2.04 6.37 -2.33
CA LEU A 2 1.51 5.42 -3.31
C LEU A 2 0.87 4.27 -2.52
N GLU A 3 -0.34 3.86 -2.92
CA GLU A 3 -1.04 2.75 -2.30
C GLU A 3 -1.69 1.89 -3.40
N PHE A 4 -1.55 0.57 -3.29
CA PHE A 4 -2.02 -0.35 -4.33
C PHE A 4 -2.13 -1.79 -3.83
N PHE A 5 -2.88 -2.61 -4.57
CA PHE A 5 -2.88 -4.06 -4.42
C PHE A 5 -1.93 -4.70 -5.44
N CYS A 6 -1.21 -5.75 -5.04
CA CYS A 6 -0.42 -6.57 -5.96
C CYS A 6 -0.26 -8.01 -5.44
N PRO A 7 0.11 -8.99 -6.29
CA PRO A 7 0.44 -10.34 -5.83
C PRO A 7 1.59 -10.31 -4.82
N ARG A 8 1.53 -11.19 -3.81
CA ARG A 8 2.56 -11.27 -2.75
C ARG A 8 3.95 -11.47 -3.33
N GLU A 9 4.08 -12.33 -4.34
CA GLU A 9 5.36 -12.63 -4.98
C GLU A 9 5.96 -11.40 -5.68
N LEU A 10 5.10 -10.54 -6.23
CA LEU A 10 5.52 -9.29 -6.87
C LEU A 10 5.93 -8.26 -5.81
N PHE A 11 5.19 -8.16 -4.70
CA PHE A 11 5.58 -7.31 -3.58
C PHE A 11 6.93 -7.71 -3.00
N GLU A 12 7.19 -9.00 -2.78
CA GLU A 12 8.47 -9.47 -2.25
C GLU A 12 9.65 -9.12 -3.17
N ARG A 13 9.44 -9.17 -4.50
CA ARG A 13 10.44 -8.69 -5.47
C ARG A 13 10.62 -7.18 -5.35
N LEU A 14 9.54 -6.41 -5.35
CA LEU A 14 9.56 -4.96 -5.20
C LEU A 14 10.26 -4.54 -3.90
N ARG A 15 9.98 -5.22 -2.79
CA ARG A 15 10.55 -4.97 -1.46
C ARG A 15 12.07 -4.96 -1.50
N ALA A 16 12.68 -5.94 -2.16
CA ALA A 16 14.13 -6.01 -2.32
C ALA A 16 14.73 -4.83 -3.12
N HIS A 17 13.92 -4.15 -3.94
CA HIS A 17 14.31 -2.90 -4.60
C HIS A 17 14.06 -1.69 -3.71
N LEU A 18 12.92 -1.63 -3.00
CA LEU A 18 12.59 -0.55 -2.06
C LEU A 18 13.64 -0.41 -0.97
N ASP A 19 14.15 -1.51 -0.41
CA ASP A 19 15.18 -1.50 0.64
C ASP A 19 16.51 -0.84 0.19
N LYS A 20 16.71 -0.58 -1.11
CA LYS A 20 17.88 0.14 -1.65
C LYS A 20 17.72 1.66 -1.63
N PHE A 21 16.51 2.17 -1.35
CA PHE A 21 16.19 3.59 -1.33
C PHE A 21 15.90 4.02 0.12
N PRO A 22 16.88 4.62 0.82
CA PRO A 22 16.74 4.91 2.24
C PRO A 22 15.68 5.98 2.56
N SER A 23 15.24 6.78 1.58
CA SER A 23 14.14 7.72 1.76
C SER A 23 12.78 7.05 1.73
N LEU A 24 12.66 5.81 1.24
CA LEU A 24 11.38 5.14 1.09
C LEU A 24 11.00 4.35 2.35
N SER A 25 9.78 4.61 2.82
CA SER A 25 9.10 3.79 3.81
C SER A 25 7.97 3.01 3.14
N TYR A 26 7.76 1.76 3.53
CA TYR A 26 6.65 0.94 3.06
C TYR A 26 6.00 0.17 4.20
N MET A 27 4.75 -0.19 3.97
CA MET A 27 4.00 -1.15 4.77
C MET A 27 3.12 -2.00 3.87
N ALA A 28 2.99 -3.28 4.17
CA ALA A 28 2.15 -4.20 3.42
C ALA A 28 1.47 -5.19 4.35
N THR A 29 0.26 -5.61 3.97
CA THR A 29 -0.52 -6.63 4.70
C THR A 29 -1.43 -7.41 3.76
N ASP A 30 -1.70 -8.68 4.07
CA ASP A 30 -2.73 -9.46 3.38
C ASP A 30 -4.11 -9.29 4.04
N ARG A 31 -5.13 -9.90 3.43
CA ARG A 31 -6.50 -9.80 3.93
C ARG A 31 -6.65 -10.34 5.36
N SER A 32 -6.02 -11.49 5.67
CA SER A 32 -6.11 -12.09 7.00
C SER A 32 -5.32 -11.32 8.05
N GLY A 33 -4.28 -10.57 7.63
CA GLY A 33 -3.29 -9.98 8.53
C GLY A 33 -2.22 -10.97 8.98
N ASP A 34 -2.19 -12.19 8.41
CA ASP A 34 -1.17 -13.19 8.73
C ASP A 34 0.19 -12.81 8.14
N PHE A 35 0.17 -12.14 6.99
CA PHE A 35 1.35 -11.55 6.39
C PHE A 35 1.37 -10.04 6.66
N THR A 36 2.48 -9.56 7.22
CA THR A 36 2.80 -8.13 7.30
C THR A 36 4.27 -7.89 7.00
N ALA A 37 4.58 -6.75 6.38
CA ALA A 37 5.95 -6.31 6.14
C ALA A 37 6.02 -4.79 6.23
N THR A 38 7.05 -4.25 6.88
CA THR A 38 7.25 -2.80 7.00
C THR A 38 8.71 -2.47 7.27
N ASN A 39 9.15 -1.32 6.78
CA ASN A 39 10.36 -0.63 7.26
C ASN A 39 10.02 0.76 7.86
N ALA A 40 8.73 1.10 7.95
CA ALA A 40 8.24 2.32 8.56
C ALA A 40 8.19 2.17 10.09
N GLU A 41 8.59 3.23 10.81
CA GLU A 41 8.52 3.30 12.26
C GLU A 41 7.52 4.39 12.70
N GLY A 42 6.57 4.02 13.57
CA GLY A 42 5.62 4.96 14.16
C GLY A 42 4.69 5.66 13.17
N ILE A 43 4.25 6.86 13.55
CA ILE A 43 3.33 7.70 12.78
C ILE A 43 4.16 8.69 11.94
N ASN A 44 3.96 8.68 10.63
CA ASN A 44 4.64 9.56 9.70
C ASN A 44 3.72 10.68 9.19
N ALA A 45 4.08 11.95 9.38
CA ALA A 45 3.33 13.07 8.82
C ALA A 45 3.64 13.23 7.33
N VAL A 46 2.61 13.13 6.49
CA VAL A 46 2.77 13.18 5.01
C VAL A 46 2.25 14.47 4.40
N THR A 47 1.44 15.22 5.14
CA THR A 47 0.98 16.57 4.77
C THR A 47 1.11 17.46 5.98
N TRP A 48 1.78 18.61 5.82
CA TRP A 48 1.89 19.63 6.86
C TRP A 48 1.94 21.03 6.28
N GLY A 49 1.68 22.04 7.12
CA GLY A 49 1.74 23.45 6.75
C GLY A 49 2.26 24.32 7.88
N VAL A 50 3.05 25.33 7.50
CA VAL A 50 3.59 26.35 8.41
C VAL A 50 2.96 27.69 8.05
N PHE A 51 2.34 28.35 9.03
CA PHE A 51 1.58 29.58 8.80
C PHE A 51 2.01 30.68 9.79
N PRO A 52 2.09 31.96 9.38
CA PRO A 52 2.47 33.05 10.28
C PRO A 52 1.52 33.16 11.49
N GLY A 53 2.11 33.26 12.69
CA GLY A 53 1.35 33.41 13.94
C GLY A 53 0.53 32.18 14.36
N LYS A 54 0.82 31.00 13.80
CA LYS A 54 0.16 29.73 14.14
C LYS A 54 1.18 28.62 14.36
N GLU A 55 0.79 27.61 15.13
CA GLU A 55 1.54 26.36 15.25
C GLU A 55 1.52 25.59 13.92
N VAL A 56 2.47 24.65 13.78
CA VAL A 56 2.52 23.73 12.63
C VAL A 56 1.25 22.87 12.63
N VAL A 57 0.64 22.72 11.45
CA VAL A 57 -0.55 21.88 11.26
C VAL A 57 -0.17 20.68 10.41
N GLN A 58 -0.49 19.47 10.88
CA GLN A 58 -0.20 18.20 10.20
C GLN A 58 -1.48 17.37 10.04
N PRO A 59 -2.36 17.68 9.07
CA PRO A 59 -3.69 17.08 9.01
C PRO A 59 -3.71 15.65 8.49
N THR A 60 -2.62 15.15 7.90
CA THR A 60 -2.57 13.82 7.30
C THR A 60 -1.31 13.09 7.73
N VAL A 61 -1.51 11.89 8.24
CA VAL A 61 -0.45 10.99 8.69
C VAL A 61 -0.63 9.61 8.07
N CYS A 62 0.46 8.86 7.98
CA CYS A 62 0.49 7.44 7.67
C CYS A 62 0.93 6.70 8.93
N ASP A 63 0.11 5.74 9.37
CA ASP A 63 0.32 4.97 10.60
C ASP A 63 0.21 3.47 10.30
N PHE A 64 1.25 2.72 10.65
CA PHE A 64 1.33 1.29 10.39
C PHE A 64 0.20 0.50 11.07
N ASP A 65 -0.13 0.85 12.30
CA ASP A 65 -1.15 0.14 13.07
C ASP A 65 -2.53 0.38 12.49
N THR A 66 -2.89 1.63 12.20
CA THR A 66 -4.15 1.98 11.53
C THR A 66 -4.25 1.29 10.16
N PHE A 67 -3.17 1.30 9.38
CA PHE A 67 -3.14 0.67 8.06
C PHE A 67 -3.37 -0.85 8.11
N THR A 68 -2.62 -1.54 8.98
CA THR A 68 -2.62 -3.02 9.04
C THR A 68 -3.74 -3.62 9.87
N LYS A 69 -4.36 -2.86 10.79
CA LYS A 69 -5.39 -3.39 11.70
C LYS A 69 -6.80 -2.89 11.41
N VAL A 70 -6.96 -1.74 10.74
CA VAL A 70 -8.27 -1.12 10.52
C VAL A 70 -8.52 -0.93 9.04
N TRP A 71 -7.68 -0.14 8.38
CA TRP A 71 -7.90 0.23 6.98
C TRP A 71 -7.89 -0.99 6.04
N LYS A 72 -7.04 -1.99 6.28
CA LYS A 72 -7.02 -3.21 5.46
C LYS A 72 -8.40 -3.87 5.37
N ASP A 73 -9.17 -3.89 6.45
CA ASP A 73 -10.43 -4.65 6.49
C ASP A 73 -11.46 -3.98 5.58
N GLU A 74 -11.53 -2.65 5.61
CA GLU A 74 -12.36 -1.88 4.69
C GLU A 74 -11.88 -2.01 3.24
N ALA A 75 -10.58 -1.84 3.00
CA ALA A 75 -10.00 -1.90 1.66
C ALA A 75 -10.21 -3.28 1.00
N PHE A 76 -10.02 -4.37 1.75
CA PHE A 76 -10.27 -5.72 1.24
C PHE A 76 -11.76 -6.05 1.12
N ALA A 77 -12.63 -5.47 1.96
CA ALA A 77 -14.08 -5.69 1.88
C ALA A 77 -14.65 -5.20 0.55
N LEU A 78 -14.19 -4.05 0.04
CA LEU A 78 -14.67 -3.45 -1.21
C LEU A 78 -14.54 -4.38 -2.43
N TRP A 79 -13.51 -5.24 -2.47
CA TRP A 79 -13.38 -6.25 -3.52
C TRP A 79 -14.59 -7.18 -3.59
N ARG A 80 -15.15 -7.56 -2.43
CA ARG A 80 -16.25 -8.53 -2.34
C ARG A 80 -17.62 -7.85 -2.27
N SER A 81 -17.77 -6.83 -1.42
CA SER A 81 -19.06 -6.17 -1.17
C SER A 81 -19.53 -5.34 -2.35
N ASP A 82 -18.59 -4.77 -3.11
CA ASP A 82 -18.92 -3.81 -4.15
C ASP A 82 -18.63 -4.42 -5.52
N TRP A 83 -17.40 -4.90 -5.74
CA TRP A 83 -17.00 -5.39 -7.07
C TRP A 83 -17.51 -6.81 -7.34
N ALA A 84 -17.21 -7.80 -6.49
CA ALA A 84 -17.65 -9.18 -6.74
C ALA A 84 -19.19 -9.30 -6.69
N ALA A 85 -19.85 -8.46 -5.90
CA ALA A 85 -21.30 -8.47 -5.73
C ALA A 85 -22.09 -8.07 -7.00
N VAL A 86 -21.46 -7.47 -8.01
CA VAL A 86 -22.15 -7.18 -9.29
C VAL A 86 -22.33 -8.42 -10.16
N TYR A 87 -21.67 -9.53 -9.82
CA TYR A 87 -21.73 -10.79 -10.54
C TYR A 87 -22.51 -11.83 -9.74
N ASP A 88 -23.25 -12.67 -10.46
CA ASP A 88 -24.02 -13.76 -9.88
C ASP A 88 -23.12 -14.80 -9.19
N GLU A 89 -23.70 -15.55 -8.25
CA GLU A 89 -23.01 -16.68 -7.63
C GLU A 89 -22.65 -17.74 -8.69
N GLY A 90 -21.39 -18.19 -8.68
CA GLY A 90 -20.86 -19.15 -9.66
C GLY A 90 -20.35 -18.54 -10.96
N ASP A 91 -20.45 -17.22 -11.16
CA ASP A 91 -19.84 -16.54 -12.30
C ASP A 91 -18.30 -16.61 -12.23
N ALA A 92 -17.66 -16.92 -13.35
CA ALA A 92 -16.20 -16.96 -13.46
C ALA A 92 -15.55 -15.58 -13.17
N ALA A 93 -16.18 -14.48 -13.56
CA ALA A 93 -15.69 -13.14 -13.27
C ALA A 93 -15.69 -12.84 -11.76
N ARG A 94 -16.73 -13.30 -11.05
CA ARG A 94 -16.79 -13.22 -9.59
C ARG A 94 -15.61 -13.93 -8.93
N ALA A 95 -15.34 -15.17 -9.36
CA ALA A 95 -14.24 -15.97 -8.86
C ALA A 95 -12.87 -15.30 -9.09
N VAL A 96 -12.68 -14.59 -10.20
CA VAL A 96 -11.46 -13.81 -10.46
C VAL A 96 -11.30 -12.67 -9.44
N VAL A 97 -12.36 -11.87 -9.23
CA VAL A 97 -12.32 -10.73 -8.29
C VAL A 97 -12.07 -11.20 -6.85
N GLU A 98 -12.78 -12.24 -6.42
CA GLU A 98 -12.58 -12.84 -5.10
C GLU A 98 -11.16 -13.45 -4.96
N GLY A 99 -10.66 -14.09 -6.02
CA GLY A 99 -9.31 -14.63 -6.07
C GLY A 99 -8.22 -13.57 -5.94
N VAL A 100 -8.41 -12.37 -6.51
CA VAL A 100 -7.51 -11.23 -6.31
C VAL A 100 -7.49 -10.81 -4.85
N ALA A 101 -8.66 -10.62 -4.24
CA ALA A 101 -8.78 -10.23 -2.83
C ALA A 101 -8.14 -11.24 -1.86
N ASP A 102 -8.09 -12.52 -2.23
CA ASP A 102 -7.52 -13.58 -1.40
C ASP A 102 -6.02 -13.80 -1.60
N SER A 103 -5.47 -13.43 -2.75
CA SER A 103 -4.08 -13.68 -3.11
C SER A 103 -3.18 -12.45 -3.03
N HIS A 104 -3.76 -11.25 -3.06
CA HIS A 104 -3.01 -10.00 -3.10
C HIS A 104 -2.71 -9.45 -1.71
N VAL A 105 -1.67 -8.61 -1.65
CA VAL A 105 -1.34 -7.78 -0.51
C VAL A 105 -1.73 -6.34 -0.81
N LEU A 106 -2.18 -5.62 0.21
CA LEU A 106 -2.33 -4.17 0.20
C LEU A 106 -0.99 -3.54 0.60
N VAL A 107 -0.48 -2.63 -0.21
CA VAL A 107 0.85 -2.01 -0.05
C VAL A 107 0.69 -0.50 0.00
N ASN A 108 1.39 0.15 0.92
CA ASN A 108 1.59 1.59 0.98
C ASN A 108 3.10 1.91 0.93
N ILE A 109 3.45 2.98 0.22
CA ILE A 109 4.81 3.51 0.09
C ILE A 109 4.79 5.03 0.25
N VAL A 110 5.72 5.55 1.04
CA VAL A 110 5.98 6.97 1.24
C VAL A 110 7.44 7.25 0.88
N ASP A 111 7.68 8.28 0.08
CA ASP A 111 9.01 8.84 -0.11
C ASP A 111 9.17 10.03 0.84
N ASN A 112 10.12 9.93 1.76
CA ASN A 112 10.38 10.95 2.77
C ASN A 112 11.27 12.08 2.24
N ASP A 113 11.89 11.94 1.06
CA ASP A 113 12.52 13.05 0.37
C ASP A 113 11.46 13.85 -0.40
N TYR A 114 10.70 14.69 0.32
CA TYR A 114 9.63 15.49 -0.28
C TYR A 114 10.13 16.56 -1.29
N VAL A 115 11.45 16.78 -1.38
CA VAL A 115 12.05 17.79 -2.27
C VAL A 115 12.54 17.14 -3.56
N ASN A 116 13.27 16.02 -3.48
CA ASN A 116 13.93 15.38 -4.62
C ASN A 116 13.51 13.92 -4.84
N GLY A 117 12.54 13.42 -4.08
CA GLY A 117 12.10 12.04 -4.12
C GLY A 117 11.59 11.60 -5.48
N ASP A 118 11.77 10.31 -5.75
CA ASP A 118 11.23 9.62 -6.92
C ASP A 118 10.70 8.25 -6.48
N ILE A 119 9.45 8.25 -6.03
CA ILE A 119 8.75 7.05 -5.59
C ILE A 119 8.61 5.98 -6.69
N PHE A 120 8.80 6.33 -7.96
CA PHE A 120 8.68 5.41 -9.10
C PHE A 120 10.03 4.80 -9.53
N ALA A 121 11.16 5.33 -9.07
CA ALA A 121 12.50 4.80 -9.37
C ALA A 121 12.64 3.28 -9.08
N PRO A 122 12.12 2.72 -7.95
CA PRO A 122 12.21 1.29 -7.69
C PRO A 122 11.47 0.44 -8.74
N PHE A 123 10.35 0.95 -9.26
CA PHE A 123 9.50 0.24 -10.23
C PHE A 123 10.14 0.15 -11.61
N SER A 124 10.95 1.13 -11.99
CA SER A 124 11.68 1.11 -13.27
C SER A 124 12.50 -0.16 -13.45
N SER A 125 13.04 -0.71 -12.36
CA SER A 125 13.82 -1.96 -12.41
C SER A 125 12.95 -3.23 -12.52
N LEU A 126 11.66 -3.17 -12.15
CA LEU A 126 10.72 -4.29 -12.26
C LEU A 126 10.16 -4.46 -13.68
N PHE A 127 9.94 -3.37 -14.42
CA PHE A 127 9.36 -3.41 -15.77
C PHE A 127 10.27 -4.06 -16.83
N TYR A 128 11.56 -4.27 -16.52
CA TYR A 128 12.50 -4.99 -17.40
C TYR A 128 12.64 -6.47 -17.05
N LEU A 129 11.94 -6.99 -16.05
CA LEU A 129 11.95 -8.41 -15.73
C LEU A 129 10.95 -9.15 -16.63
N PRO A 130 11.31 -10.31 -17.20
CA PRO A 130 10.38 -11.14 -17.95
C PRO A 130 9.29 -11.64 -16.99
N TRP A 131 8.04 -11.40 -17.37
CA TRP A 131 6.82 -11.86 -16.70
C TRP A 131 6.59 -13.34 -16.99
#